data_AF-A0A9E0T6J6-F1
#
_entry.id   AF-A0A9E0T6J6-F1
#
_cell.length_a   1.000
_cell.length_b   1.000
_cell.length_c   1.000
_cell.angle_alpha   90.00
_cell.angle_beta   90.00
_cell.angle_gamma   90.00
#
_symmetry.space_group_name_H-M   'P 1'
#
loop_
_entity.id
_entity.type
_entity.pdbx_description
1 polymer ?
#
loop_
_entity_poly.entity_id
_entity_poly.type
_entity_poly.pdbx_seq_one_letter_code
_entity_poly.pdbx_strand_id
1 'polypeptide(L)' 'MSLLDAPIWHDAGTWIVLGVSLLFIVVGLVLHQVIRKVLRRPPEH' A
#
# COMPACT_ATOMS: atom_id res chain seq x y z
N MET A 1 -0.32 22.32 20.97
CA MET A 1 0.04 20.89 21.08
C MET A 1 -0.01 20.31 19.68
N SER A 2 1.15 19.93 19.13
CA SER A 2 1.24 19.39 17.78
C SER A 2 0.77 17.93 17.80
N LEU A 3 -0.12 17.51 16.88
CA LEU A 3 -0.60 16.12 16.81
C LEU A 3 0.53 15.10 16.56
N LEU A 4 1.71 15.58 16.17
CA LEU A 4 2.93 14.82 15.95
C LEU A 4 3.70 14.51 17.26
N ASP A 5 3.44 15.24 18.36
CA ASP A 5 3.96 14.94 19.71
C ASP A 5 3.09 13.94 20.49
N ALA A 6 2.03 13.44 19.86
CA ALA A 6 1.13 12.50 20.51
C ALA A 6 1.86 11.15 20.73
N PRO A 7 1.75 10.53 21.93
CA PRO A 7 2.44 9.28 22.28
C PRO A 7 2.21 8.14 21.29
N ILE A 8 1.09 8.17 20.56
CA ILE A 8 0.72 7.18 19.53
C ILE A 8 1.73 7.08 18.38
N TRP A 9 2.44 8.17 18.04
CA TRP A 9 3.45 8.17 16.97
C TRP A 9 4.82 7.62 17.43
N HIS A 10 5.00 7.43 18.74
CA HIS A 10 6.21 6.86 19.30
C HIS A 10 6.08 5.35 19.56
N ASP A 11 4.86 4.82 19.42
CA ASP A 11 4.58 3.40 19.61
C ASP A 11 5.00 2.58 18.38
N ALA A 12 5.77 1.51 18.63
CA ALA A 12 6.25 0.63 17.57
C ALA A 12 5.10 -0.09 16.85
N GLY A 13 4.01 -0.39 17.57
CA GLY A 13 2.81 -1.02 17.02
C GLY A 13 2.16 -0.15 15.94
N THR A 14 2.04 1.16 16.17
CA THR A 14 1.49 2.11 15.19
C THR A 14 2.28 2.09 13.88
N TRP A 15 3.61 2.13 13.94
CA TRP A 15 4.46 2.09 12.74
C TRP A 15 4.36 0.78 11.97
N ILE A 16 4.21 -0.35 12.67
CA ILE A 16 3.99 -1.67 12.04
C ILE A 16 2.65 -1.68 11.31
N VAL A 17 1.57 -1.22 11.95
CA VAL A 17 0.23 -1.17 11.33
C VAL A 17 0.23 -0.26 10.12
N LEU A 18 0.88 0.91 10.20
CA LEU A 18 1.02 1.83 9.06
C LEU A 18 1.84 1.20 7.93
N GLY A 19 2.96 0.55 8.27
CA GLY A 19 3.81 -0.15 7.32
C GLY A 19 3.07 -1.26 6.59
N VAL A 20 2.38 -2.14 7.32
CA VAL A 20 1.61 -3.26 6.76
C VAL A 20 0.44 -2.75 5.92
N SER A 21 -0.27 -1.72 6.37
CA SER A 21 -1.37 -1.10 5.62
C SER A 21 -0.88 -0.52 4.29
N LEU A 22 0.24 0.20 4.31
CA LEU A 22 0.85 0.74 3.11
C LEU A 22 1.32 -0.38 2.16
N LEU A 23 1.91 -1.45 2.71
CA LEU A 23 2.35 -2.62 1.94
C LEU A 23 1.16 -3.25 1.20
N PHE A 24 0.01 -3.38 1.87
CA PHE A 24 -1.19 -3.98 1.28
C PHE A 24 -1.72 -3.16 0.10
N ILE A 25 -1.71 -1.84 0.22
CA ILE A 25 -2.09 -0.92 -0.87
C ILE A 25 -1.14 -1.10 -2.06
N VAL A 26 0.17 -1.16 -1.83
CA VAL A 26 1.17 -1.38 -2.89
C VAL A 26 0.94 -2.72 -3.60
N VAL A 27 0.72 -3.79 -2.86
CA VAL A 27 0.43 -5.12 -3.43
C VAL A 27 -0.84 -5.08 -4.28
N GLY A 28 -1.92 -4.46 -3.79
CA GLY A 28 -3.16 -4.30 -4.54
C GLY A 28 -2.98 -3.49 -5.83
N LEU A 29 -2.19 -2.41 -5.78
CA LEU A 29 -1.85 -1.62 -6.97
C LEU A 29 -1.03 -2.43 -7.98
N VAL A 30 -0.05 -3.22 -7.53
CA VAL A 30 0.75 -4.09 -8.41
C VAL A 30 -0.16 -5.12 -9.08
N LEU A 31 -1.04 -5.78 -8.34
CA LEU A 31 -2.02 -6.72 -8.91
C LEU A 31 -2.94 -6.03 -9.92
N HIS A 32 -3.46 -4.86 -9.59
CA HIS A 32 -4.29 -4.09 -10.52
C HIS A 32 -3.55 -3.73 -11.81
N GLN A 33 -2.28 -3.30 -11.69
CA GLN A 33 -1.40 -2.99 -12.83
C GLN A 33 -1.12 -4.24 -13.67
N VAL A 34 -0.84 -5.39 -13.05
CA VAL A 34 -0.59 -6.65 -13.76
C VAL A 34 -1.84 -7.11 -14.50
N ILE A 35 -3.01 -7.11 -13.86
CA ILE A 35 -4.29 -7.45 -14.51
C ILE A 35 -4.54 -6.54 -15.70
N ARG A 36 -4.38 -5.23 -15.52
CA ARG A 36 -4.51 -4.24 -16.61
C ARG A 36 -3.52 -4.50 -17.74
N LYS A 37 -2.27 -4.86 -17.42
CA LYS A 37 -1.21 -5.14 -18.40
C LYS A 37 -1.47 -6.43 -19.17
N VAL A 38 -1.97 -7.47 -18.50
CA VAL A 38 -2.32 -8.76 -19.13
C VAL A 38 -3.60 -8.62 -19.95
N LEU A 39 -4.65 -8.00 -19.41
CA LEU A 39 -5.93 -7.82 -20.11
C LEU A 39 -5.83 -6.87 -21.31
N ARG A 40 -4.89 -5.92 -21.28
CA ARG A 40 -4.61 -5.02 -22.41
C ARG A 40 -3.61 -5.59 -23.41
N ARG A 41 -3.09 -6.80 -23.24
CA ARG A 41 -2.46 -7.48 -24.38
C ARG A 41 -3.61 -7.87 -25.33
N PRO A 42 -3.77 -7.20 -26.48
CA PRO A 42 -4.69 -7.71 -27.48
C PRO A 42 -4.17 -9.10 -27.88
N PRO A 43 -5.05 -10.06 -28.21
CA PRO A 43 -4.60 -11.30 -28.80
C PRO A 43 -3.81 -10.96 -30.08
N GLU A 44 -2.50 -11.17 -30.01
CA GLU A 44 -1.57 -11.04 -31.12
C GLU A 44 -2.13 -11.98 -32.22
N HIS A 45 -2.70 -11.41 -33.28
CA HIS A 45 -3.18 -12.14 -34.45
C HIS A 45 -1.98 -12.62 -35.28
#